data_AF-A0A7K9Y3J0-F1
#
_entry.id   AF-A0A7K9Y3J0-F1
#
_cell.length_a   1.000
_cell.length_b   1.000
_cell.length_c   1.000
_cell.angle_alpha   90.00
_cell.angle_beta   90.00
_cell.angle_gamma   90.00
#
_symmetry.space_group_name_H-M   'P 1'
#
loop_
_entity.id
_entity.type
_entity.pdbx_description
1 polymer ?
#
loop_
_entity_poly.entity_id
_entity_poly.type
_entity_poly.pdbx_seq_one_letter_code
_entity_poly.pdbx_strand_id
1 'polypeptide(L)'
;MVLGRERLTQFLRPHGEVGSGESSRLLPQVSRLVELPHSSDDDDDISLLGDIDDPAVKQEPEQWCPAFHKPSPFSHCVRHLAFLWNLLFLLLGLLTLAIGVWGLLAKGQLWGERLTPLGSDPMLLFVLAGLGASTVSLAGCLGALRCSVCLLRFFVGAVLAFVGLEVLGGLLLLVARQQLRDALQDALLLCLLRYQEEPDLHFLVDEVQRSLRCCGLSSYRDWESNPYFNCSAPGVQACSVPASCCLDPRQNGSITNDQCAFGVLHLGDMAAAGVVHLGGCVAQLGAWLRGQAGGIATAAAVLVLLEATGLLLVLKVLADVVPSGARV
;
A
#
# COMPACT_ATOMS: atom_id res chain seq x y z
N MET A 1 -42.14 -35.67 -16.23
CA MET A 1 -41.38 -36.56 -17.15
C MET A 1 -39.93 -36.13 -17.04
N VAL A 2 -39.05 -36.84 -16.29
CA VAL A 2 -38.29 -38.06 -16.71
C VAL A 2 -37.43 -37.69 -17.93
N LEU A 3 -36.09 -37.68 -17.99
CA LEU A 3 -34.91 -38.37 -17.38
C LEU A 3 -33.71 -37.38 -17.49
N GLY A 4 -32.56 -37.47 -16.83
CA GLY A 4 -31.95 -38.51 -16.00
C GLY A 4 -30.61 -37.98 -15.44
N ARG A 5 -30.31 -38.37 -14.20
CA ARG A 5 -29.20 -37.98 -13.34
C ARG A 5 -28.44 -39.27 -13.02
N GLU A 6 -27.15 -39.36 -13.31
CA GLU A 6 -26.28 -40.43 -12.78
C GLU A 6 -24.88 -39.90 -12.45
N ARG A 7 -24.42 -40.30 -11.26
CA ARG A 7 -23.04 -40.35 -10.73
C ARG A 7 -22.38 -38.99 -10.43
N LEU A 8 -21.86 -38.71 -9.24
CA LEU A 8 -21.12 -39.57 -8.34
C LEU A 8 -21.23 -39.02 -6.90
N THR A 9 -21.79 -39.80 -5.99
CA THR A 9 -21.61 -39.62 -4.54
C THR A 9 -21.32 -40.98 -3.95
N GLN A 10 -20.14 -41.16 -3.37
CA GLN A 10 -19.95 -42.15 -2.32
C GLN A 10 -19.09 -41.55 -1.20
N PHE A 11 -19.63 -41.75 -0.01
CA PHE A 11 -19.41 -41.12 1.28
C PHE A 11 -18.40 -41.93 2.11
N LEU A 12 -17.63 -41.24 2.97
CA LEU A 12 -17.24 -41.54 4.38
C LEU A 12 -16.69 -42.95 4.81
N ARG A 13 -15.42 -42.96 5.31
CA ARG A 13 -14.83 -43.38 6.64
C ARG A 13 -15.32 -44.67 7.41
N PRO A 14 -14.63 -45.19 8.48
CA PRO A 14 -13.23 -45.65 8.79
C PRO A 14 -13.14 -47.03 9.58
N HIS A 15 -11.94 -47.40 10.13
CA HIS A 15 -11.55 -48.50 11.09
C HIS A 15 -11.58 -49.95 10.56
N GLY A 16 -10.70 -50.92 10.87
CA GLY A 16 -9.51 -51.12 11.74
C GLY A 16 -9.18 -52.64 11.85
N GLU A 17 -7.90 -53.01 12.09
CA GLU A 17 -7.35 -54.32 12.59
C GLU A 17 -7.36 -55.58 11.66
N VAL A 18 -6.43 -56.57 11.65
CA VAL A 18 -5.21 -56.98 12.42
C VAL A 18 -4.44 -58.10 11.66
N GLY A 19 -3.08 -58.15 11.80
CA GLY A 19 -2.13 -59.31 11.82
C GLY A 19 -2.02 -60.29 10.61
N SER A 20 -0.88 -60.92 10.25
CA SER A 20 0.37 -61.27 10.97
C SER A 20 1.43 -61.86 10.01
N GLY A 21 2.73 -61.67 10.33
CA GLY A 21 3.93 -62.52 10.06
C GLY A 21 4.38 -62.75 8.60
N GLU A 22 5.66 -62.82 8.22
CA GLU A 22 6.83 -63.26 8.99
C GLU A 22 8.18 -62.97 8.25
N SER A 23 9.17 -62.56 9.07
CA SER A 23 10.64 -62.76 9.00
C SER A 23 11.59 -62.06 8.00
N SER A 24 12.50 -61.31 8.63
CA SER A 24 13.71 -60.64 8.15
C SER A 24 14.91 -61.57 7.89
N ARG A 25 15.83 -61.14 7.00
CA ARG A 25 17.31 -61.08 7.20
C ARG A 25 18.06 -60.83 5.88
N LEU A 26 18.84 -59.74 5.79
CA LEU A 26 20.29 -59.67 5.44
C LEU A 26 20.71 -58.28 4.88
N LEU A 27 21.71 -57.69 5.54
CA LEU A 27 22.57 -56.53 5.19
C LEU A 27 23.79 -57.02 4.33
N PRO A 28 24.87 -56.24 4.03
CA PRO A 28 25.07 -54.84 3.59
C PRO A 28 26.21 -54.67 2.52
N GLN A 29 26.75 -53.43 2.37
CA GLN A 29 28.08 -52.96 1.85
C GLN A 29 28.01 -52.20 0.48
N VAL A 30 28.70 -51.08 0.18
CA VAL A 30 30.04 -50.52 0.56
C VAL A 30 30.08 -48.97 0.37
N SER A 31 30.85 -48.28 1.23
CA SER A 31 31.27 -46.86 1.22
C SER A 31 32.65 -46.63 0.56
N ARG A 32 33.01 -45.37 0.17
CA ARG A 32 34.38 -44.78 0.17
C ARG A 32 34.32 -43.29 -0.29
N LEU A 33 35.12 -42.30 0.13
CA LEU A 33 36.13 -42.09 1.20
C LEU A 33 36.67 -40.63 1.06
N VAL A 34 36.92 -39.89 2.15
CA VAL A 34 37.91 -38.78 2.21
C VAL A 34 38.59 -38.85 3.59
N GLU A 35 39.92 -38.92 3.58
CA GLU A 35 40.83 -39.18 4.71
C GLU A 35 41.10 -37.95 5.60
N LEU A 36 41.43 -38.22 6.87
CA LEU A 36 42.19 -37.37 7.79
C LEU A 36 43.35 -38.20 8.35
N PRO A 37 44.55 -37.63 8.63
CA PRO A 37 45.65 -38.38 9.20
C PRO A 37 45.55 -38.45 10.74
N HIS A 38 45.88 -39.62 11.28
CA HIS A 38 46.09 -39.90 12.70
C HIS A 38 47.60 -39.95 12.99
N SER A 39 48.01 -39.35 14.09
CA SER A 39 49.26 -39.67 14.79
C SER A 39 48.89 -40.13 16.21
N SER A 40 49.22 -41.38 16.49
CA SER A 40 49.14 -42.07 17.78
C SER A 40 50.46 -41.94 18.55
N ASP A 41 50.40 -41.78 19.86
CA ASP A 41 51.43 -42.25 20.81
C ASP A 41 50.79 -42.43 22.21
N ASP A 42 51.36 -43.38 22.95
CA ASP A 42 50.77 -44.24 23.98
C ASP A 42 50.80 -43.74 25.45
N ASP A 43 49.91 -44.37 26.24
CA ASP A 43 50.00 -44.93 27.62
C ASP A 43 50.34 -44.13 28.92
N ASP A 44 49.57 -44.54 29.95
CA ASP A 44 49.84 -44.72 31.39
C ASP A 44 49.55 -43.65 32.49
N ASP A 45 48.76 -44.15 33.46
CA ASP A 45 48.77 -44.00 34.92
C ASP A 45 47.80 -43.09 35.73
N ILE A 46 47.29 -43.74 36.77
CA ILE A 46 46.28 -43.41 37.78
C ILE A 46 46.82 -42.49 38.90
N SER A 47 46.06 -41.47 39.36
CA SER A 47 45.61 -41.27 40.76
C SER A 47 45.23 -39.82 41.16
N LEU A 48 44.08 -39.73 41.87
CA LEU A 48 43.71 -38.84 43.01
C LEU A 48 43.48 -37.31 42.85
N LEU A 49 42.19 -36.94 43.02
CA LEU A 49 41.59 -35.91 43.90
C LEU A 49 42.01 -34.42 43.86
N GLY A 50 41.01 -33.54 43.63
CA GLY A 50 41.03 -32.08 43.86
C GLY A 50 41.29 -31.28 42.57
N ASP A 51 40.54 -30.26 42.16
CA ASP A 51 39.56 -29.40 42.82
C ASP A 51 38.55 -28.89 41.78
N ILE A 52 37.37 -28.53 42.28
CA ILE A 52 36.28 -27.87 41.57
C ILE A 52 36.70 -26.43 41.30
N ASP A 53 36.92 -26.07 40.04
CA ASP A 53 36.81 -24.70 39.57
C ASP A 53 36.30 -24.72 38.12
N ASP A 54 35.00 -24.47 37.99
CA ASP A 54 34.25 -24.34 36.75
C ASP A 54 34.36 -22.87 36.29
N PRO A 55 35.17 -22.50 35.27
CA PRO A 55 35.10 -21.16 34.73
C PRO A 55 33.87 -21.11 33.82
N ALA A 56 32.80 -20.57 34.39
CA ALA A 56 31.57 -20.15 33.73
C ALA A 56 31.73 -19.94 32.21
N VAL A 57 31.13 -20.84 31.45
CA VAL A 57 30.84 -20.64 30.03
C VAL A 57 29.98 -19.38 29.92
N LYS A 58 30.63 -18.24 29.64
CA LYS A 58 29.94 -17.04 29.17
C LYS A 58 29.40 -17.38 27.79
N GLN A 59 28.14 -17.76 27.77
CA GLN A 59 27.33 -17.87 26.57
C GLN A 59 27.28 -16.47 25.93
N GLU A 60 28.13 -16.25 24.92
CA GLU A 60 28.05 -15.07 24.06
C GLU A 60 26.67 -15.07 23.37
N PRO A 61 26.01 -13.90 23.27
CA PRO A 61 24.66 -13.84 22.72
C PRO A 61 24.69 -14.27 21.26
N GLU A 62 23.71 -15.09 20.88
CA GLU A 62 23.57 -15.73 19.58
C GLU A 62 24.00 -14.84 18.40
N GLN A 63 25.19 -15.12 17.85
CA GLN A 63 25.71 -14.46 16.66
C GLN A 63 24.93 -15.00 15.44
N TRP A 64 23.75 -14.41 15.18
CA TRP A 64 22.81 -14.79 14.11
C TRP A 64 23.33 -14.64 12.66
N CYS A 65 24.59 -14.24 12.46
CA CYS A 65 25.20 -14.12 11.13
C CYS A 65 26.63 -14.65 11.12
N PRO A 66 27.04 -15.36 10.05
CA PRO A 66 28.42 -15.82 9.90
C PRO A 66 29.35 -14.62 9.73
N ALA A 67 30.11 -14.27 10.77
CA ALA A 67 31.06 -13.18 10.74
C ALA A 67 32.47 -13.72 10.42
N PHE A 68 32.95 -13.51 9.19
CA PHE A 68 34.35 -13.75 8.83
C PHE A 68 35.27 -12.56 9.13
N HIS A 69 34.72 -11.45 9.63
CA HIS A 69 35.48 -10.30 10.12
C HIS A 69 34.80 -9.67 11.34
N LYS A 70 35.60 -9.27 12.33
CA LYS A 70 35.15 -8.54 13.52
C LYS A 70 34.51 -7.23 13.03
N PRO A 71 33.18 -7.05 13.12
CA PRO A 71 32.53 -5.89 12.51
C PRO A 71 33.02 -4.64 13.21
N SER A 72 33.35 -3.59 12.44
CA SER A 72 33.56 -2.27 13.04
C SER A 72 32.26 -1.82 13.73
N PRO A 73 32.31 -1.03 14.81
CA PRO A 73 31.10 -0.53 15.48
C PRO A 73 30.15 0.20 14.51
N PHE A 74 30.70 0.79 13.45
CA PHE A 74 29.96 1.40 12.35
C PHE A 74 29.03 0.42 11.62
N SER A 75 29.45 -0.82 11.34
CA SER A 75 28.63 -1.83 10.66
C SER A 75 27.43 -2.27 11.53
N HIS A 76 27.63 -2.37 12.84
CA HIS A 76 26.53 -2.63 13.78
C HIS A 76 25.49 -1.51 13.78
N CYS A 77 25.91 -0.24 13.81
CA CYS A 77 25.00 0.90 13.73
C CYS A 77 24.19 0.91 12.43
N VAL A 78 24.84 0.69 11.28
CA VAL A 78 24.17 0.64 9.97
C VAL A 78 23.11 -0.46 9.93
N ARG A 79 23.41 -1.63 10.48
CA ARG A 79 22.47 -2.76 10.49
C ARG A 79 21.25 -2.51 11.37
N HIS A 80 21.43 -1.91 12.55
CA HIS A 80 20.31 -1.50 13.40
C HIS A 80 19.49 -0.38 12.76
N LEU A 81 20.14 0.59 12.12
CA LEU A 81 19.45 1.66 11.41
C LEU A 81 18.64 1.12 10.23
N ALA A 82 19.19 0.19 9.44
CA ALA A 82 18.48 -0.49 8.36
C ALA A 82 17.26 -1.27 8.88
N PHE A 83 17.40 -1.97 10.01
CA PHE A 83 16.28 -2.67 10.63
C PHE A 83 15.17 -1.70 11.09
N LEU A 84 15.53 -0.63 11.81
CA LEU A 84 14.57 0.36 12.30
C LEU A 84 13.86 1.09 11.15
N TRP A 85 14.60 1.43 10.09
CA TRP A 85 14.04 2.04 8.89
C TRP A 85 12.99 1.14 8.25
N ASN A 86 13.33 -0.12 7.97
CA ASN A 86 12.40 -1.07 7.39
C ASN A 86 11.21 -1.39 8.31
N LEU A 87 11.41 -1.38 9.63
CA LEU A 87 10.34 -1.58 10.60
C LEU A 87 9.32 -0.42 10.55
N LEU A 88 9.79 0.81 10.43
CA LEU A 88 8.91 1.97 10.27
C LEU A 88 8.04 1.86 9.02
N PHE A 89 8.63 1.51 7.87
CA PHE A 89 7.88 1.32 6.62
C PHE A 89 6.94 0.11 6.68
N LEU A 90 7.29 -0.94 7.42
CA LEU A 90 6.40 -2.07 7.68
C LEU A 90 5.15 -1.62 8.44
N LEU A 91 5.32 -0.81 9.50
CA LEU A 91 4.18 -0.29 10.27
C LEU A 91 3.29 0.63 9.43
N LEU A 92 3.87 1.52 8.61
CA LEU A 92 3.12 2.34 7.66
C LEU A 92 2.40 1.49 6.60
N GLY A 93 3.07 0.46 6.07
CA GLY A 93 2.48 -0.48 5.12
C GLY A 93 1.29 -1.24 5.71
N LEU A 94 1.40 -1.72 6.95
CA LEU A 94 0.30 -2.40 7.63
C LEU A 94 -0.86 -1.46 7.95
N LEU A 95 -0.57 -0.21 8.31
CA LEU A 95 -1.60 0.81 8.54
C LEU A 95 -2.36 1.11 7.24
N THR A 96 -1.66 1.33 6.13
CA THR A 96 -2.28 1.58 4.82
C THR A 96 -3.10 0.38 4.34
N LEU A 97 -2.60 -0.85 4.54
CA LEU A 97 -3.33 -2.07 4.26
C LEU A 97 -4.61 -2.17 5.11
N ALA A 98 -4.52 -1.89 6.40
CA ALA A 98 -5.67 -1.91 7.30
C ALA A 98 -6.75 -0.89 6.88
N ILE A 99 -6.35 0.32 6.50
CA ILE A 99 -7.26 1.36 5.99
C ILE A 99 -7.93 0.89 4.69
N GLY A 100 -7.18 0.33 3.74
CA GLY A 100 -7.72 -0.18 2.48
C GLY A 100 -8.72 -1.32 2.69
N VAL A 101 -8.38 -2.29 3.54
CA VAL A 101 -9.27 -3.41 3.88
C VAL A 101 -10.52 -2.91 4.59
N TRP A 102 -10.37 -1.99 5.56
CA TRP A 102 -11.50 -1.37 6.23
C TRP A 102 -12.44 -0.66 5.25
N GLY A 103 -11.89 0.12 4.31
CA GLY A 103 -12.65 0.82 3.28
C GLY A 103 -13.44 -0.13 2.36
N LEU A 104 -12.82 -1.23 1.92
CA LEU A 104 -13.50 -2.25 1.12
C LEU A 104 -14.60 -2.97 1.90
N LEU A 105 -14.37 -3.29 3.17
CA LEU A 105 -15.37 -3.92 4.03
C LEU A 105 -16.56 -2.98 4.29
N ALA A 106 -16.29 -1.70 4.57
CA ALA A 106 -17.34 -0.70 4.77
C ALA A 106 -18.23 -0.58 3.52
N LYS A 107 -17.64 -0.53 2.32
CA LYS A 107 -18.38 -0.51 1.05
C LYS A 107 -19.17 -1.81 0.82
N GLY A 108 -18.55 -2.96 1.04
CA GLY A 108 -19.17 -4.27 0.80
C GLY A 108 -20.38 -4.57 1.71
N GLN A 109 -20.40 -4.02 2.92
CA GLN A 109 -21.55 -4.13 3.83
C GLN A 109 -22.72 -3.21 3.42
N LEU A 110 -22.43 -2.08 2.76
CA LEU A 110 -23.43 -1.06 2.40
C LEU A 110 -24.06 -1.30 1.02
N TRP A 111 -23.30 -1.87 0.07
CA TRP A 111 -23.66 -1.89 -1.35
C TRP A 111 -23.43 -3.28 -1.95
N GLY A 112 -24.13 -4.28 -1.43
CA GLY A 112 -24.18 -5.61 -2.07
C GLY A 112 -24.52 -5.47 -3.56
N GLU A 113 -23.62 -5.96 -4.42
CA GLU A 113 -23.83 -6.18 -5.86
C GLU A 113 -23.75 -4.99 -6.83
N ARG A 114 -22.89 -3.98 -6.61
CA ARG A 114 -22.43 -3.13 -7.73
C ARG A 114 -20.97 -3.38 -8.06
N LEU A 115 -20.77 -4.31 -9.00
CA LEU A 115 -19.51 -4.60 -9.66
C LEU A 115 -19.08 -3.37 -10.49
N THR A 116 -18.60 -2.32 -9.83
CA THR A 116 -17.67 -1.39 -10.48
C THR A 116 -16.46 -2.21 -10.95
N PRO A 117 -15.90 -1.93 -12.14
CA PRO A 117 -14.73 -2.66 -12.61
C PRO A 117 -13.65 -2.59 -11.53
N LEU A 118 -13.22 -3.76 -11.05
CA LEU A 118 -12.34 -3.91 -9.87
C LEU A 118 -11.13 -2.95 -9.91
N GLY A 119 -10.65 -2.56 -11.10
CA GLY A 119 -9.53 -1.64 -11.28
C GLY A 119 -9.80 -0.16 -11.00
N SER A 120 -11.02 0.26 -10.64
CA SER A 120 -11.38 1.69 -10.47
C SER A 120 -11.71 2.12 -9.05
N ASP A 121 -11.69 1.21 -8.06
CA ASP A 121 -11.91 1.58 -6.66
C ASP A 121 -10.60 2.08 -6.02
N PRO A 122 -10.53 3.33 -5.53
CA PRO A 122 -9.35 3.84 -4.83
C PRO A 122 -8.96 2.98 -3.62
N MET A 123 -9.91 2.32 -2.93
CA MET A 123 -9.63 1.48 -1.77
C MET A 123 -8.83 0.22 -2.14
N LEU A 124 -9.03 -0.32 -3.35
CA LEU A 124 -8.22 -1.45 -3.82
C LEU A 124 -6.76 -1.05 -4.02
N LEU A 125 -6.51 0.18 -4.49
CA LEU A 125 -5.14 0.71 -4.62
C LEU A 125 -4.45 0.79 -3.25
N PHE A 126 -5.15 1.23 -2.19
CA PHE A 126 -4.60 1.23 -0.82
C PHE A 126 -4.25 -0.18 -0.35
N VAL A 127 -5.08 -1.19 -0.65
CA VAL A 127 -4.78 -2.59 -0.31
C VAL A 127 -3.55 -3.10 -1.05
N LEU A 128 -3.48 -2.90 -2.37
CA LEU A 128 -2.35 -3.36 -3.19
C LEU A 128 -1.04 -2.66 -2.79
N ALA A 129 -1.08 -1.34 -2.60
CA ALA A 129 0.06 -0.56 -2.14
C ALA A 129 0.50 -0.96 -0.73
N GLY A 130 -0.42 -1.10 0.21
CA GLY A 130 -0.13 -1.50 1.58
C GLY A 130 0.42 -2.92 1.67
N LEU A 131 -0.12 -3.87 0.91
CA LEU A 131 0.39 -5.23 0.82
C LEU A 131 1.80 -5.28 0.22
N GLY A 132 2.02 -4.57 -0.90
CA GLY A 132 3.34 -4.46 -1.53
C GLY A 132 4.37 -3.84 -0.60
N ALA A 133 4.07 -2.69 0.00
CA ALA A 133 4.95 -2.02 0.94
C ALA A 133 5.26 -2.88 2.17
N SER A 134 4.26 -3.55 2.75
CA SER A 134 4.43 -4.43 3.92
C SER A 134 5.32 -5.64 3.60
N THR A 135 5.10 -6.30 2.46
CA THR A 135 5.88 -7.48 2.06
C THR A 135 7.34 -7.14 1.78
N VAL A 136 7.60 -6.03 1.08
CA VAL A 136 8.96 -5.55 0.82
C VAL A 136 9.64 -5.13 2.13
N SER A 137 8.96 -4.37 2.98
CA SER A 137 9.50 -3.95 4.28
C SER A 137 9.78 -5.13 5.22
N LEU A 138 8.91 -6.15 5.22
CA LEU A 138 9.13 -7.39 5.96
C LEU A 138 10.35 -8.14 5.45
N ALA A 139 10.52 -8.24 4.13
CA ALA A 139 11.71 -8.84 3.53
C ALA A 139 12.99 -8.08 3.90
N GLY A 140 12.94 -6.74 3.95
CA GLY A 140 14.03 -5.89 4.43
C GLY A 140 14.37 -6.14 5.91
N CYS A 141 13.36 -6.20 6.79
CA CYS A 141 13.53 -6.49 8.21
C CYS A 141 14.14 -7.88 8.44
N LEU A 142 13.54 -8.92 7.84
CA LEU A 142 14.00 -10.30 7.96
C LEU A 142 15.36 -10.49 7.30
N GLY A 143 15.64 -9.80 6.19
CA GLY A 143 16.94 -9.79 5.52
C GLY A 143 18.04 -9.21 6.42
N ALA A 144 17.77 -8.09 7.09
CA ALA A 144 18.70 -7.46 8.03
C ALA A 144 18.91 -8.29 9.31
N LEU A 145 17.87 -8.98 9.81
CA LEU A 145 17.97 -9.86 10.99
C LEU A 145 18.68 -11.18 10.69
N ARG A 146 18.27 -11.87 9.62
CA ARG A 146 18.74 -13.22 9.25
C ARG A 146 20.00 -13.22 8.40
N CYS A 147 20.53 -12.05 8.02
CA CYS A 147 21.59 -11.91 7.01
C CYS A 147 21.34 -12.74 5.73
N SER A 148 20.07 -12.90 5.34
CA SER A 148 19.72 -13.71 4.18
C SER A 148 19.93 -12.90 2.91
N VAL A 149 20.95 -13.27 2.14
CA VAL A 149 21.31 -12.64 0.87
C VAL A 149 20.13 -12.64 -0.11
N CYS A 150 19.33 -13.70 -0.15
CA CYS A 150 18.17 -13.81 -1.03
C CYS A 150 17.09 -12.76 -0.71
N LEU A 151 16.71 -12.61 0.57
CA LEU A 151 15.72 -11.62 0.98
C LEU A 151 16.24 -10.19 0.75
N LEU A 152 17.52 -9.97 1.00
CA LEU A 152 18.15 -8.67 0.82
C LEU A 152 18.24 -8.28 -0.67
N ARG A 153 18.53 -9.23 -1.56
CA ARG A 153 18.46 -9.04 -3.02
C ARG A 153 17.04 -8.80 -3.51
N PHE A 154 16.05 -9.52 -2.98
CA PHE A 154 14.65 -9.29 -3.29
C PHE A 154 14.22 -7.87 -2.91
N PHE A 155 14.58 -7.42 -1.70
CA PHE A 155 14.32 -6.04 -1.25
C PHE A 155 14.93 -5.01 -2.20
N VAL A 156 16.22 -5.16 -2.54
CA VAL A 156 16.91 -4.25 -3.48
C VAL A 156 16.19 -4.22 -4.83
N GLY A 157 15.87 -5.38 -5.40
CA GLY A 157 15.16 -5.47 -6.67
C GLY A 157 13.77 -4.82 -6.62
N ALA A 158 13.04 -5.02 -5.52
CA ALA A 158 11.71 -4.43 -5.33
C ALA A 158 11.77 -2.91 -5.21
N VAL A 159 12.69 -2.36 -4.40
CA VAL A 159 12.88 -0.89 -4.28
C VAL A 159 13.29 -0.28 -5.62
N LEU A 160 14.18 -0.92 -6.38
CA LEU A 160 14.55 -0.45 -7.72
C LEU A 160 13.35 -0.46 -8.69
N ALA A 161 12.47 -1.46 -8.57
CA ALA A 161 11.24 -1.50 -9.36
C ALA A 161 10.27 -0.37 -8.98
N PHE A 162 10.14 -0.04 -7.69
CA PHE A 162 9.35 1.11 -7.23
C PHE A 162 9.89 2.43 -7.78
N VAL A 163 11.19 2.71 -7.61
CA VAL A 163 11.85 3.89 -8.21
C VAL A 163 11.59 3.96 -9.72
N GLY A 164 11.70 2.83 -10.42
CA GLY A 164 11.42 2.75 -11.86
C GLY A 164 9.97 3.09 -12.21
N LEU A 165 9.01 2.59 -11.42
CA LEU A 165 7.58 2.89 -11.57
C LEU A 165 7.27 4.36 -11.26
N GLU A 166 7.93 4.97 -10.27
CA GLU A 166 7.78 6.40 -9.96
C GLU A 166 8.25 7.28 -11.11
N VAL A 167 9.44 7.00 -11.66
CA VAL A 167 9.98 7.74 -12.81
C VAL A 167 9.09 7.56 -14.04
N LEU A 168 8.66 6.32 -14.31
CA LEU A 168 7.77 6.03 -15.43
C LEU A 168 6.41 6.73 -15.26
N GLY A 169 5.82 6.67 -14.06
CA GLY A 169 4.57 7.33 -13.72
C GLY A 169 4.66 8.85 -13.86
N GLY A 170 5.75 9.45 -13.37
CA GLY A 170 6.03 10.87 -13.55
C GLY A 170 6.16 11.28 -15.02
N LEU A 171 6.88 10.49 -15.81
CA LEU A 171 7.02 10.72 -17.25
C LEU A 171 5.66 10.60 -17.98
N LEU A 172 4.89 9.55 -17.69
CA LEU A 172 3.56 9.34 -18.27
C LEU A 172 2.62 10.48 -17.90
N LEU A 173 2.65 10.95 -16.65
CA LEU A 173 1.86 12.10 -16.20
C LEU A 173 2.21 13.37 -16.99
N LEU A 174 3.50 13.60 -17.27
CA LEU A 174 3.94 14.75 -18.07
C LEU A 174 3.50 14.67 -19.53
N VAL A 175 3.64 13.49 -20.16
CA VAL A 175 3.28 13.28 -21.57
C VAL A 175 1.75 13.30 -21.74
N ALA A 176 1.02 12.59 -20.89
CA ALA A 176 -0.44 12.45 -20.97
C ALA A 176 -1.21 13.57 -20.27
N ARG A 177 -0.55 14.66 -19.86
CA ARG A 177 -1.17 15.75 -19.07
C ARG A 177 -2.43 16.36 -19.70
N GLN A 178 -2.52 16.41 -21.03
CA GLN A 178 -3.72 16.94 -21.72
C GLN A 178 -4.83 15.89 -21.74
N GLN A 179 -4.52 14.66 -22.14
CA GLN A 179 -5.47 13.55 -22.12
C GLN A 179 -6.04 13.30 -20.73
N LEU A 180 -5.22 13.43 -19.68
CA LEU A 180 -5.66 13.30 -18.29
C LEU A 180 -6.61 14.44 -17.89
N ARG A 181 -6.42 15.66 -18.41
CA ARG A 181 -7.34 16.78 -18.15
C ARG A 181 -8.69 16.53 -18.82
N ASP A 182 -8.70 16.06 -20.06
CA ASP A 182 -9.93 15.78 -20.79
C ASP A 182 -10.69 14.62 -20.12
N ALA A 183 -9.98 13.52 -19.81
CA ALA A 183 -10.55 12.39 -19.08
C ALA A 183 -11.07 12.79 -17.68
N LEU A 184 -10.37 13.70 -16.99
CA LEU A 184 -10.83 14.24 -15.71
C LEU A 184 -12.11 15.08 -15.87
N GLN A 185 -12.22 15.89 -16.93
CA GLN A 185 -13.45 16.64 -17.20
C GLN A 185 -14.64 15.71 -17.47
N ASP A 186 -14.44 14.65 -18.27
CA ASP A 186 -15.47 13.65 -18.54
C ASP A 186 -15.90 12.92 -17.26
N ALA A 187 -14.91 12.52 -16.43
CA ALA A 187 -15.17 11.88 -15.14
C ALA A 187 -15.93 12.82 -14.19
N LEU A 188 -15.54 14.09 -14.10
CA LEU A 188 -16.23 15.10 -13.29
C LEU A 188 -17.63 15.38 -13.80
N LEU A 189 -17.88 15.31 -15.11
CA LEU A 189 -19.21 15.49 -15.67
C LEU A 189 -20.12 14.33 -15.23
N LEU A 190 -19.61 13.10 -15.30
CA LEU A 190 -20.32 11.92 -14.81
C LEU A 190 -20.57 12.00 -13.30
N CYS A 191 -19.62 12.56 -12.55
CA CYS A 191 -19.79 12.85 -11.13
C CYS A 191 -20.93 13.86 -10.89
N LEU A 192 -20.99 14.94 -11.67
CA LEU A 192 -22.04 15.94 -11.57
C LEU A 192 -23.40 15.34 -11.89
N LEU A 193 -23.52 14.51 -12.93
CA LEU A 193 -24.79 13.87 -13.32
C LEU A 193 -25.31 12.88 -12.26
N ARG A 194 -24.41 12.15 -11.59
CA ARG A 194 -24.74 11.12 -10.61
C ARG A 194 -24.71 11.60 -9.16
N TYR A 195 -24.56 12.91 -8.95
CA TYR A 195 -24.42 13.53 -7.63
C TYR A 195 -25.47 13.09 -6.60
N GLN A 196 -26.75 12.96 -6.99
CA GLN A 196 -27.83 12.52 -6.08
C GLN A 196 -27.95 11.00 -5.95
N GLU A 197 -27.32 10.22 -6.83
CA GLU A 197 -27.43 8.76 -6.82
C GLU A 197 -26.47 8.09 -5.83
N GLU A 198 -25.31 8.72 -5.60
CA GLU A 198 -24.24 8.17 -4.75
C GLU A 198 -23.92 9.13 -3.59
N PRO A 199 -24.11 8.71 -2.32
CA PRO A 199 -23.86 9.60 -1.18
C PRO A 199 -22.39 9.96 -1.01
N ASP A 200 -21.47 9.05 -1.37
CA ASP A 200 -20.02 9.31 -1.33
C ASP A 200 -19.63 10.42 -2.31
N LEU A 201 -20.25 10.40 -3.49
CA LEU A 201 -20.04 11.39 -4.54
C LEU A 201 -20.62 12.74 -4.16
N HIS A 202 -21.81 12.74 -3.57
CA HIS A 202 -22.43 13.95 -3.02
C HIS A 202 -21.49 14.64 -2.03
N PHE A 203 -20.96 13.91 -1.04
CA PHE A 203 -20.03 14.44 -0.04
C PHE A 203 -18.73 14.97 -0.68
N LEU A 204 -18.14 14.21 -1.61
CA LEU A 204 -16.89 14.58 -2.26
C LEU A 204 -17.03 15.86 -3.10
N VAL A 205 -18.08 15.96 -3.92
CA VAL A 205 -18.34 17.15 -4.75
C VAL A 205 -18.57 18.38 -3.88
N ASP A 206 -19.35 18.23 -2.81
CA ASP A 206 -19.61 19.27 -1.84
C ASP A 206 -18.32 19.79 -1.17
N GLU A 207 -17.46 18.87 -0.75
CA GLU A 207 -16.19 19.21 -0.11
C GLU A 207 -15.24 19.92 -1.09
N VAL A 208 -15.17 19.45 -2.34
CA VAL A 208 -14.38 20.09 -3.40
C VAL A 208 -14.87 21.50 -3.68
N GLN A 209 -16.19 21.71 -3.81
CA GLN A 209 -16.78 23.01 -4.09
C GLN A 209 -16.52 24.01 -2.96
N ARG A 210 -16.66 23.59 -1.70
CA ARG A 210 -16.35 24.42 -0.53
C ARG A 210 -14.85 24.71 -0.41
N SER A 211 -14.01 23.69 -0.54
CA SER A 211 -12.55 23.82 -0.38
C SER A 211 -11.91 24.69 -1.46
N LEU A 212 -12.37 24.57 -2.71
CA LEU A 212 -11.85 25.35 -3.83
C LEU A 212 -12.59 26.67 -4.05
N ARG A 213 -13.76 26.87 -3.42
CA ARG A 213 -14.63 28.05 -3.62
C ARG A 213 -15.08 28.19 -5.08
N CYS A 214 -15.67 27.13 -5.60
CA CYS A 214 -16.10 27.00 -6.99
C CYS A 214 -17.49 26.35 -7.07
N CYS A 215 -18.14 26.44 -8.23
CA CYS A 215 -19.42 25.77 -8.48
C CYS A 215 -19.45 25.18 -9.89
N GLY A 216 -19.87 23.92 -10.00
CA GLY A 216 -19.89 23.18 -11.27
C GLY A 216 -18.48 22.82 -11.78
N LEU A 217 -18.38 22.44 -13.05
CA LEU A 217 -17.10 22.04 -13.66
C LEU A 217 -16.34 23.25 -14.20
N SER A 218 -16.96 23.95 -15.13
CA SER A 218 -16.52 25.16 -15.82
C SER A 218 -17.28 26.40 -15.33
N SER A 219 -18.55 26.22 -14.94
CA SER A 219 -19.45 27.28 -14.47
C SER A 219 -20.53 26.70 -13.56
N TYR A 220 -21.13 27.54 -12.72
CA TYR A 220 -22.29 27.17 -11.92
C TYR A 220 -23.48 26.67 -12.77
N ARG A 221 -23.57 27.06 -14.04
CA ARG A 221 -24.61 26.60 -14.98
C ARG A 221 -24.48 25.14 -15.40
N ASP A 222 -23.35 24.49 -15.14
CA ASP A 222 -23.19 23.07 -15.46
C ASP A 222 -24.22 22.20 -14.71
N TRP A 223 -24.75 22.71 -13.59
CA TRP A 223 -25.86 22.10 -12.84
C TRP A 223 -27.18 22.02 -13.62
N GLU A 224 -27.37 22.80 -14.69
CA GLU A 224 -28.53 22.67 -15.60
C GLU A 224 -28.56 21.29 -16.30
N SER A 225 -27.40 20.65 -16.43
CA SER A 225 -27.30 19.30 -17.02
C SER A 225 -27.69 18.18 -16.07
N ASN A 226 -27.74 18.44 -14.75
CA ASN A 226 -28.10 17.44 -13.76
C ASN A 226 -29.63 17.21 -13.74
N PRO A 227 -30.11 15.96 -13.69
CA PRO A 227 -31.54 15.64 -13.77
C PRO A 227 -32.40 16.16 -12.61
N TYR A 228 -31.80 16.49 -11.46
CA TYR A 228 -32.48 17.00 -10.27
C TYR A 228 -32.42 18.53 -10.14
N PHE A 229 -31.36 19.15 -10.64
CA PHE A 229 -31.11 20.60 -10.54
C PHE A 229 -31.56 21.39 -11.77
N ASN A 230 -31.78 20.73 -12.90
CA ASN A 230 -32.36 21.33 -14.10
C ASN A 230 -33.67 22.07 -13.76
N CYS A 231 -33.90 23.23 -14.36
CA CYS A 231 -35.13 24.02 -14.18
C CYS A 231 -36.40 23.29 -14.62
N SER A 232 -36.28 22.30 -15.52
CA SER A 232 -37.39 21.44 -15.92
C SER A 232 -37.61 20.24 -14.99
N ALA A 233 -36.77 20.06 -13.97
CA ALA A 233 -36.85 18.92 -13.07
C ALA A 233 -38.10 19.01 -12.18
N PRO A 234 -38.78 17.88 -11.90
CA PRO A 234 -39.84 17.84 -10.90
C PRO A 234 -39.22 17.78 -9.50
N GLY A 235 -39.05 18.91 -8.83
CA GLY A 235 -38.52 18.91 -7.46
C GLY A 235 -38.26 20.29 -6.88
N VAL A 236 -38.08 20.35 -5.55
CA VAL A 236 -37.74 21.61 -4.86
C VAL A 236 -36.35 22.12 -5.21
N GLN A 237 -35.48 21.24 -5.69
CA GLN A 237 -34.12 21.55 -6.16
C GLN A 237 -34.08 22.00 -7.63
N ALA A 238 -35.22 22.05 -8.32
CA ALA A 238 -35.25 22.52 -9.69
C ALA A 238 -34.74 23.96 -9.79
N CYS A 239 -33.97 24.23 -10.84
CA CYS A 239 -33.39 25.54 -11.11
C CYS A 239 -32.50 26.09 -9.98
N SER A 240 -31.87 25.18 -9.23
CA SER A 240 -30.95 25.50 -8.13
C SER A 240 -29.56 24.92 -8.37
N VAL A 241 -28.63 25.21 -7.46
CA VAL A 241 -27.33 24.53 -7.38
C VAL A 241 -27.20 23.89 -5.99
N PRO A 242 -26.19 23.06 -5.71
CA PRO A 242 -25.95 22.60 -4.34
C PRO A 242 -25.60 23.73 -3.39
N ALA A 243 -25.94 23.56 -2.11
CA ALA A 243 -25.63 24.53 -1.05
C ALA A 243 -24.11 24.76 -0.86
N SER A 244 -23.28 23.79 -1.26
CA SER A 244 -21.81 23.90 -1.29
C SER A 244 -21.29 24.98 -2.25
N CYS A 245 -22.10 25.45 -3.20
CA CYS A 245 -21.73 26.53 -4.13
C CYS A 245 -21.88 27.94 -3.55
N CYS A 246 -22.49 28.11 -2.39
CA CYS A 246 -22.78 29.44 -1.85
C CYS A 246 -21.54 30.14 -1.28
N LEU A 247 -21.45 31.46 -1.47
CA LEU A 247 -20.28 32.27 -1.08
C LEU A 247 -20.02 32.24 0.44
N ASP A 248 -21.09 32.37 1.21
CA ASP A 248 -21.07 32.34 2.66
C ASP A 248 -22.24 31.49 3.16
N PRO A 249 -22.03 30.20 3.43
CA PRO A 249 -23.08 29.35 3.96
C PRO A 249 -23.59 29.88 5.32
N ARG A 250 -22.86 30.74 6.03
CA ARG A 250 -23.27 31.26 7.34
C ARG A 250 -23.88 32.67 7.35
N GLN A 251 -23.83 33.44 6.26
CA GLN A 251 -24.35 34.83 6.17
C GLN A 251 -24.41 35.61 7.52
N ASN A 252 -23.28 35.76 8.23
CA ASN A 252 -23.19 36.44 9.54
C ASN A 252 -24.08 35.90 10.70
N GLY A 253 -24.72 34.74 10.55
CA GLY A 253 -25.48 34.03 11.58
C GLY A 253 -24.82 32.74 12.06
N SER A 254 -25.43 32.08 13.04
CA SER A 254 -24.97 30.78 13.55
C SER A 254 -25.53 29.56 12.78
N ILE A 255 -26.41 29.79 11.80
CA ILE A 255 -27.14 28.75 11.06
C ILE A 255 -26.71 28.78 9.60
N THR A 256 -26.47 27.61 9.00
CA THR A 256 -26.17 27.52 7.58
C THR A 256 -27.40 27.83 6.74
N ASN A 257 -27.32 28.87 5.91
CA ASN A 257 -28.35 29.21 4.94
C ASN A 257 -28.17 28.34 3.69
N ASP A 258 -28.75 27.16 3.69
CA ASP A 258 -28.77 26.29 2.50
C ASP A 258 -29.71 26.82 1.41
N GLN A 259 -30.47 27.89 1.68
CA GLN A 259 -31.44 28.45 0.73
C GLN A 259 -30.84 29.41 -0.29
N CYS A 260 -29.60 29.86 -0.10
CA CYS A 260 -28.86 30.70 -1.05
C CYS A 260 -28.81 30.10 -2.47
N ALA A 261 -28.92 28.78 -2.60
CA ALA A 261 -28.77 28.09 -3.86
C ALA A 261 -30.07 27.97 -4.67
N PHE A 262 -31.24 28.19 -4.06
CA PHE A 262 -32.54 28.03 -4.74
C PHE A 262 -32.78 29.11 -5.80
N GLY A 263 -33.25 28.68 -6.98
CA GLY A 263 -33.61 29.59 -8.07
C GLY A 263 -32.42 30.32 -8.71
N VAL A 264 -31.18 30.00 -8.31
CA VAL A 264 -29.97 30.70 -8.79
C VAL A 264 -29.77 30.54 -10.30
N LEU A 265 -30.20 29.43 -10.89
CA LEU A 265 -30.09 29.24 -12.34
C LEU A 265 -31.01 30.17 -13.15
N HIS A 266 -32.07 30.71 -12.54
CA HIS A 266 -32.90 31.76 -13.13
C HIS A 266 -32.28 33.16 -13.05
N LEU A 267 -31.31 33.37 -12.16
CA LEU A 267 -30.65 34.66 -12.01
C LEU A 267 -29.66 34.89 -13.17
N GLY A 268 -29.55 36.15 -13.61
CA GLY A 268 -28.45 36.56 -14.46
C GLY A 268 -27.13 36.56 -13.70
N ASP A 269 -26.01 36.43 -14.42
CA ASP A 269 -24.68 36.24 -13.82
C ASP A 269 -24.31 37.33 -12.79
N MET A 270 -24.73 38.57 -13.02
CA MET A 270 -24.51 39.69 -12.08
C MET A 270 -25.19 39.50 -10.72
N ALA A 271 -26.41 38.95 -10.72
CA ALA A 271 -27.15 38.68 -9.48
C ALA A 271 -26.64 37.39 -8.82
N ALA A 272 -26.32 36.36 -9.61
CA ALA A 272 -25.74 35.12 -9.11
C ALA A 272 -24.35 35.34 -8.46
N ALA A 273 -23.55 36.28 -8.99
CA ALA A 273 -22.23 36.65 -8.44
C ALA A 273 -22.27 37.11 -6.98
N GLY A 274 -23.42 37.61 -6.50
CA GLY A 274 -23.59 38.05 -5.11
C GLY A 274 -23.98 36.95 -4.13
N VAL A 275 -24.24 35.73 -4.61
CA VAL A 275 -24.83 34.64 -3.81
C VAL A 275 -24.04 33.34 -3.91
N VAL A 276 -23.54 33.00 -5.10
CA VAL A 276 -22.79 31.75 -5.36
C VAL A 276 -21.47 32.00 -6.07
N HIS A 277 -20.56 31.03 -5.97
CA HIS A 277 -19.34 31.01 -6.76
C HIS A 277 -19.66 30.78 -8.24
N LEU A 278 -19.32 31.72 -9.12
CA LEU A 278 -19.53 31.56 -10.57
C LEU A 278 -18.48 30.69 -11.26
N GLY A 279 -17.27 30.65 -10.70
CA GLY A 279 -16.12 29.96 -11.29
C GLY A 279 -16.23 28.44 -11.18
N GLY A 280 -15.91 27.75 -12.28
CA GLY A 280 -15.85 26.29 -12.31
C GLY A 280 -14.68 25.68 -11.52
N CYS A 281 -14.92 24.50 -10.97
CA CYS A 281 -13.93 23.80 -10.15
C CYS A 281 -12.71 23.28 -10.94
N VAL A 282 -12.82 23.02 -12.24
CA VAL A 282 -11.68 22.53 -13.04
C VAL A 282 -10.57 23.57 -13.14
N ALA A 283 -10.93 24.82 -13.45
CA ALA A 283 -9.97 25.92 -13.55
C ALA A 283 -9.33 26.21 -12.19
N GLN A 284 -10.14 26.21 -11.13
CA GLN A 284 -9.71 26.51 -9.77
C GLN A 284 -8.83 25.41 -9.18
N LEU A 285 -9.15 24.14 -9.43
CA LEU A 285 -8.29 23.00 -9.11
C LEU A 285 -6.94 23.12 -9.84
N GLY A 286 -6.95 23.49 -11.12
CA GLY A 286 -5.73 23.72 -11.90
C GLY A 286 -4.90 24.91 -11.40
N ALA A 287 -5.52 25.95 -10.84
CA ALA A 287 -4.83 27.05 -10.19
C ALA A 287 -4.22 26.62 -8.85
N TRP A 288 -4.99 25.90 -8.03
CA TRP A 288 -4.54 25.35 -6.76
C TRP A 288 -3.36 24.39 -6.93
N LEU A 289 -3.44 23.46 -7.89
CA LEU A 289 -2.36 22.53 -8.20
C LEU A 289 -1.07 23.24 -8.63
N ARG A 290 -1.18 24.32 -9.42
CA ARG A 290 -0.01 25.12 -9.80
C ARG A 290 0.58 25.88 -8.60
N GLY A 291 -0.26 26.39 -7.71
CA GLY A 291 0.20 27.01 -6.46
C GLY A 291 0.91 26.03 -5.54
N GLN A 292 0.45 24.78 -5.51
CA GLN A 292 1.04 23.70 -4.71
C GLN A 292 2.14 22.90 -5.42
N ALA A 293 2.51 23.28 -6.67
CA ALA A 293 3.47 22.53 -7.46
C ALA A 293 4.83 22.37 -6.77
N GLY A 294 5.29 23.40 -6.05
CA GLY A 294 6.51 23.34 -5.25
C GLY A 294 6.43 22.33 -4.09
N GLY A 295 5.27 22.24 -3.43
CA GLY A 295 5.02 21.26 -2.38
C GLY A 295 5.00 19.82 -2.92
N ILE A 296 4.34 19.61 -4.06
CA ILE A 296 4.31 18.31 -4.75
C ILE A 296 5.72 17.88 -5.17
N ALA A 297 6.50 18.77 -5.77
CA ALA A 297 7.87 18.49 -6.16
C ALA A 297 8.76 18.17 -4.94
N THR A 298 8.57 18.89 -3.84
CA THR A 298 9.29 18.64 -2.58
C THR A 298 8.94 17.27 -2.01
N ALA A 299 7.65 16.91 -1.98
CA ALA A 299 7.20 15.60 -1.50
C ALA A 299 7.76 14.46 -2.35
N ALA A 300 7.75 14.59 -3.68
CA ALA A 300 8.36 13.62 -4.59
C ALA A 300 9.87 13.48 -4.37
N ALA A 301 10.58 14.59 -4.19
CA ALA A 301 12.02 14.57 -3.89
C ALA A 301 12.32 13.88 -2.54
N VAL A 302 11.52 14.15 -1.51
CA VAL A 302 11.63 13.47 -0.21
C VAL A 302 11.40 11.97 -0.37
N LEU A 303 10.38 11.56 -1.12
CA LEU A 303 10.09 10.14 -1.37
C LEU A 303 11.28 9.40 -2.00
N VAL A 304 11.85 9.95 -3.08
CA VAL A 304 13.04 9.38 -3.73
C VAL A 304 14.24 9.33 -2.78
N LEU A 305 14.43 10.34 -1.92
CA LEU A 305 15.50 10.34 -0.93
C LEU A 305 15.28 9.27 0.15
N LEU A 306 14.04 9.02 0.58
CA LEU A 306 13.72 7.96 1.53
C LEU A 306 14.03 6.58 0.96
N GLU A 307 13.66 6.34 -0.30
CA GLU A 307 13.97 5.09 -1.01
C GLU A 307 15.47 4.91 -1.22
N ALA A 308 16.17 5.96 -1.66
CA ALA A 308 17.62 5.95 -1.85
C ALA A 308 18.35 5.65 -0.53
N THR A 309 17.91 6.25 0.57
CA THR A 309 18.50 6.01 1.90
C THR A 309 18.30 4.55 2.32
N GLY A 310 17.08 4.02 2.21
CA GLY A 310 16.80 2.62 2.50
C GLY A 310 17.62 1.65 1.65
N LEU A 311 17.74 1.95 0.35
CA LEU A 311 18.54 1.19 -0.60
C LEU A 311 20.03 1.20 -0.22
N LEU A 312 20.60 2.37 0.08
CA LEU A 312 22.01 2.50 0.47
C LEU A 312 22.33 1.74 1.76
N LEU A 313 21.45 1.82 2.76
CA LEU A 313 21.60 1.08 4.02
C LEU A 313 21.62 -0.43 3.75
N VAL A 314 20.68 -0.93 2.95
CA VAL A 314 20.60 -2.36 2.63
C VAL A 314 21.75 -2.82 1.74
N LEU A 315 22.17 -2.03 0.76
CA LEU A 315 23.34 -2.34 -0.08
C LEU A 315 24.61 -2.43 0.77
N LYS A 316 24.76 -1.55 1.77
CA LYS A 316 25.90 -1.63 2.71
C LYS A 316 25.86 -2.92 3.52
N VAL A 317 24.69 -3.30 4.06
CA VAL A 317 24.52 -4.58 4.77
C VAL A 317 24.80 -5.77 3.83
N LEU A 318 24.37 -5.70 2.57
CA LEU A 318 24.62 -6.76 1.58
C LEU A 318 26.11 -6.90 1.27
N ALA A 319 26.84 -5.79 1.10
CA ALA A 319 28.28 -5.78 0.85
C ALA A 319 29.07 -6.33 2.05
N ASP A 320 28.61 -6.09 3.27
CA ASP A 320 29.23 -6.64 4.47
C ASP A 320 28.97 -8.16 4.61
N VAL A 321 27.84 -8.67 4.10
CA VAL A 321 27.48 -10.11 4.13
C VAL A 321 28.07 -10.89 2.96
N VAL A 322 28.23 -10.28 1.78
CA VAL A 322 28.78 -10.93 0.57
C VAL A 322 30.21 -10.45 0.34
N PRO A 323 31.24 -11.17 0.83
CA PRO A 323 32.62 -10.81 0.53
C PRO A 323 32.91 -10.90 -0.97
N SER A 324 33.78 -10.02 -1.46
CA SER A 324 34.04 -9.74 -2.88
C SER A 324 34.53 -10.93 -3.74
N GLY A 325 34.71 -12.13 -3.15
CA GLY A 325 35.16 -13.35 -3.83
C GLY A 325 34.07 -14.35 -4.24
N ALA A 326 32.79 -14.13 -3.91
CA ALA A 326 31.69 -15.04 -4.24
C ALA A 326 30.87 -14.58 -5.46
N ARG A 327 31.54 -14.04 -6.47
CA ARG A 327 30.95 -13.77 -7.80
C ARG A 327 31.37 -14.93 -8.71
N VAL A 328 30.59 -16.00 -8.69
CA VAL A 328 30.62 -17.09 -9.68
C VAL A 328 29.31 -17.01 -10.46
#